data_AF-A0A392RE83-F1
#
_entry.id   AF-A0A392RE83-F1
#
_cell.length_a   1.000
_cell.length_b   1.000
_cell.length_c   1.000
_cell.angle_alpha   90.00
_cell.angle_beta   90.00
_cell.angle_gamma   90.00
#
_symmetry.space_group_name_H-M   'P 1'
#
loop_
_entity.id
_entity.type
_entity.pdbx_description
1 polymer ?
#
loop_
_entity_poly.entity_id
_entity_poly.type
_entity_poly.pdbx_seq_one_letter_code
_entity_poly.pdbx_strand_id
1 'polypeptide(L)' 'MDAVLRIFKRVSGLSETDSEIKGSAGLTFCSIRLLVASTQAISLIGKQGSLIRSIQESSGASVRVLSG' A
#
# COMPACT_ATOMS: atom_id res chain seq x y z
N MET A 1 14.87 -10.97 13.35
CA MET A 1 13.61 -11.25 12.62
C MET A 1 12.64 -10.08 12.74
N ASP A 2 12.36 -9.60 13.96
CA ASP A 2 11.39 -8.52 14.25
C ASP A 2 11.62 -7.17 13.56
N ALA A 3 12.88 -6.74 13.41
CA ALA A 3 13.17 -5.46 12.76
C ALA A 3 12.69 -5.43 11.30
N VAL A 4 12.87 -6.55 10.59
CA VAL A 4 12.44 -6.70 9.20
C VAL A 4 10.92 -6.74 9.11
N LEU A 5 10.25 -7.44 10.03
CA LEU A 5 8.79 -7.48 10.10
C LEU A 5 8.20 -6.11 10.47
N ARG A 6 8.85 -5.33 11.34
CA ARG A 6 8.46 -3.97 11.70
C ARG A 6 8.64 -2.98 10.55
N ILE A 7 9.74 -3.08 9.81
CA ILE A 7 9.98 -2.26 8.62
C ILE A 7 8.99 -2.64 7.53
N PHE A 8 8.76 -3.94 7.31
CA PHE A 8 7.75 -4.45 6.40
C PHE A 8 6.34 -3.97 6.78
N LYS A 9 5.95 -4.03 8.06
CA LYS A 9 4.66 -3.49 8.56
C LYS A 9 4.51 -2.00 8.30
N ARG A 10 5.54 -1.21 8.65
CA ARG A 10 5.54 0.25 8.45
C ARG A 10 5.51 0.65 6.98
N VAL A 11 6.31 0.00 6.12
CA VAL A 11 6.37 0.28 4.68
C VAL A 11 5.11 -0.22 3.96
N SER A 12 4.51 -1.33 4.41
CA SER A 12 3.27 -1.88 3.85
C SER A 12 2.00 -1.21 4.38
N GLY A 13 2.11 -0.21 5.28
CA GLY A 13 0.96 0.47 5.87
C GLY A 13 0.16 -0.37 6.87
N LEU A 14 0.65 -1.55 7.25
CA LEU A 14 0.13 -2.35 8.36
C LEU A 14 0.59 -1.71 9.67
N SER A 15 0.02 -0.55 9.98
CA SER A 15 0.10 0.01 11.32
C SER A 15 -0.48 -1.02 12.30
N GLU A 16 0.29 -1.42 13.31
CA GLU A 16 -0.29 -1.98 14.54
C GLU A 16 -1.01 -0.84 15.26
N THR A 17 -2.16 -0.48 14.71
CA THR A 17 -3.11 0.38 15.39
C THR A 17 -3.87 -0.53 16.35
N ASP A 18 -3.24 -0.85 17.48
CA ASP A 18 -4.00 -1.00 18.71
C ASP A 18 -4.37 0.43 19.15
N SER A 19 -5.24 1.06 18.39
CA SER A 19 -5.90 2.28 18.83
C SER A 19 -7.37 2.00 18.70
N GLU A 20 -8.00 1.88 19.86
CA GLU A 20 -9.37 2.28 20.07
C GLU A 20 -9.61 3.67 19.44
N ILE A 21 -9.88 3.71 18.14
CA ILE A 21 -10.54 4.86 17.52
C ILE A 21 -12.03 4.62 17.71
N LYS A 22 -12.47 4.80 18.96
CA LYS A 22 -13.85 5.21 19.23
C LYS A 22 -14.03 6.58 18.61
N GLY A 23 -14.78 6.62 17.51
CA GLY A 23 -15.39 7.85 17.01
C GLY A 23 -14.86 8.32 15.66
N SER A 24 -15.51 7.82 14.60
CA SER A 24 -16.25 8.64 13.65
C SER A 24 -16.38 7.88 12.33
N ALA A 25 -17.61 7.75 11.85
CA ALA A 25 -17.96 7.20 10.55
C ALA A 25 -17.47 8.11 9.41
N GLY A 26 -16.17 8.13 9.17
CA GLY A 26 -15.55 8.73 8.00
C GLY A 26 -14.71 7.65 7.31
N LEU A 27 -15.11 7.26 6.10
CA LEU A 27 -14.39 6.30 5.26
C LEU A 27 -12.89 6.62 5.24
N THR A 28 -12.09 5.87 5.98
CA THR A 28 -10.64 6.08 6.08
C THR A 28 -10.01 5.73 4.73
N PHE A 29 -9.87 6.72 3.85
CA PHE A 29 -9.24 6.55 2.54
C PHE A 29 -7.74 6.28 2.75
N CYS A 30 -7.35 5.01 2.69
CA CYS A 30 -5.95 4.60 2.79
C CYS A 30 -5.28 4.73 1.40
N SER A 31 -4.10 5.36 1.33
CA SER A 31 -3.36 5.52 0.08
C SER A 31 -1.90 5.10 0.21
N ILE A 32 -1.41 4.35 -0.77
CA ILE A 32 -0.06 3.79 -0.85
C ILE A 32 0.67 4.47 -2.02
N ARG A 33 1.84 5.04 -1.77
CA ARG A 33 2.70 5.63 -2.81
C ARG A 33 3.99 4.84 -2.93
N LEU A 34 4.19 4.20 -4.08
CA LEU A 34 5.36 3.37 -4.37
C LEU A 34 6.33 4.16 -5.24
N LEU A 35 7.48 4.53 -4.69
CA LEU A 35 8.60 5.06 -5.46
C LEU A 35 9.37 3.88 -6.04
N VAL A 36 9.41 3.77 -7.36
CA VAL A 36 10.01 2.63 -8.05
C VAL A 36 10.81 3.13 -9.24
N ALA A 37 11.89 2.42 -9.59
CA ALA A 37 12.61 2.66 -10.82
C ALA A 37 11.66 2.52 -12.04
N SER A 38 11.74 3.44 -12.99
CA SER A 38 10.90 3.46 -14.20
C SER A 38 10.80 2.10 -14.90
N THR A 39 11.90 1.35 -14.94
CA THR A 39 12.00 0.01 -15.53
C THR A 39 11.13 -1.05 -14.83
N GLN A 40 10.89 -0.89 -13.54
CA GLN A 40 10.12 -1.85 -12.71
C GLN A 40 8.65 -1.43 -12.56
N ALA A 41 8.31 -0.17 -12.81
CA ALA A 41 6.94 0.33 -12.72
C ALA A 41 5.97 -0.45 -13.62
N ILE A 42 6.38 -0.76 -14.85
CA ILE A 42 5.57 -1.52 -15.82
C ILE A 42 5.26 -2.93 -15.30
N SER A 43 6.25 -3.59 -14.70
CA SER A 43 6.07 -4.92 -14.11
C SER A 43 5.12 -4.90 -12.91
N LEU A 44 5.15 -3.84 -12.09
CA LEU A 44 4.25 -3.67 -10.94
C LEU A 44 2.81 -3.30 -11.34
N ILE A 45 2.64 -2.56 -12.43
CA ILE A 45 1.30 -2.27 -12.96
C ILE A 45 0.68 -3.57 -13.50
N GLY A 46 1.50 -4.38 -14.18
CA GLY A 46 1.05 -5.59 -14.84
C GLY A 46 0.34 -5.29 -16.17
N LYS A 47 0.06 -6.35 -16.94
CA LYS A 47 -0.64 -6.20 -18.23
C LYS A 47 -2.05 -5.64 -17.99
N GLN A 48 -2.40 -4.55 -18.67
CA GLN A 48 -3.67 -3.83 -18.48
C GLN A 48 -3.95 -3.36 -17.05
N GLY A 49 -2.92 -3.22 -16.20
CA GLY A 49 -3.11 -2.83 -14.81
C GLY A 49 -3.68 -3.93 -13.91
N SER A 50 -3.62 -5.20 -14.31
CA SER A 50 -4.21 -6.30 -13.54
C SER A 50 -3.58 -6.46 -12.16
N LEU A 51 -2.24 -6.42 -12.07
CA LEU A 51 -1.51 -6.65 -10.82
C LEU A 51 -1.78 -5.53 -9.81
N ILE A 52 -1.68 -4.26 -10.25
CA ILE A 52 -1.92 -3.12 -9.37
C ILE A 52 -3.38 -3.06 -8.90
N ARG A 53 -4.33 -3.49 -9.74
CA ARG A 53 -5.74 -3.61 -9.35
C ARG A 53 -5.94 -4.69 -8.28
N SER A 54 -5.34 -5.86 -8.45
CA SER A 54 -5.40 -6.92 -7.42
C SER A 54 -4.78 -6.48 -6.10
N ILE A 55 -3.71 -5.67 -6.13
CA ILE A 55 -3.13 -5.08 -4.90
C ILE A 55 -4.10 -4.08 -4.27
N GLN A 56 -4.75 -3.23 -5.06
CA GLN A 56 -5.76 -2.29 -4.55
C GLN A 56 -6.95 -3.03 -3.93
N GLU A 57 -7.45 -4.07 -4.59
CA GLU A 57 -8.56 -4.90 -4.12
C GLU A 57 -8.20 -5.65 -2.83
N SER A 58 -7.01 -6.24 -2.78
CA SER A 58 -6.53 -6.98 -1.60
C SER A 58 -6.20 -6.06 -0.42
N SER A 59 -5.78 -4.81 -0.66
CA SER A 59 -5.39 -3.88 0.41
C SER A 59 -6.52 -2.95 0.85
N GLY A 60 -7.56 -2.77 0.03
CA GLY A 60 -8.58 -1.75 0.23
C GLY A 60 -8.05 -0.31 0.14
N ALA A 61 -6.82 -0.13 -0.37
CA ALA A 61 -6.13 1.15 -0.44
C ALA A 61 -5.91 1.59 -1.89
N SER A 62 -5.91 2.91 -2.12
CA SER A 62 -5.56 3.48 -3.42
C SER A 62 -4.04 3.44 -3.61
N VAL A 63 -3.58 2.81 -4.70
CA VAL A 63 -2.14 2.66 -4.95
C VAL A 63 -1.69 3.57 -6.09
N ARG A 64 -0.68 4.39 -5.83
CA ARG A 64 -0.05 5.28 -6.81
C ARG A 64 1.42 4.90 -6.99
N VAL A 65 1.82 4.69 -8.24
CA VAL A 65 3.23 4.47 -8.61
C VAL A 65 3.84 5.81 -8.98
N LEU A 66 4.99 6.13 -8.40
CA LEU A 66 5.80 7.30 -8.69
C LEU A 66 7.09 6.81 -9.33
N SER A 67 7.45 7.38 -10.48
CA SER A 67 8.77 7.16 -11.08
C SER A 67 9.66 8.35 -10.74
N GLY A 68 10.87 8.07 -10.25
CA GLY A 68 11.99 9.01 -10.25
C GLY A 68 12.83 8.87 -11.51
#